data_AF-A0A3D8RWX4-F1
#
_entry.id   AF-A0A3D8RWX4-F1
#
_cell.length_a   1.000
_cell.length_b   1.000
_cell.length_c   1.000
_cell.angle_alpha   90.00
_cell.angle_beta   90.00
_cell.angle_gamma   90.00
#
_symmetry.space_group_name_H-M   'P 1'
#
loop_
_entity.id
_entity.type
_entity.pdbx_description
1 polymer ?
#
loop_
_entity_poly.entity_id
_entity_poly.type
_entity_poly.pdbx_seq_one_letter_code
_entity_poly.pdbx_strand_id
1 'polypeptide(L)'
;MSHEHKALAAEHRIALAEALEAPTLHALETLYIEMSYETPQNHSYQTALAHDPDYPHGDSLNLAVFKLAQRSLRELYLGESWPISSAIWGACDGISESLFPYLKIVHVDFPLITYDGGWLYTGNPDDARVWGALSPQSPLLDPGSDLDSNSPFNPEHAEKIYPGYHNMEGNGDHPWHEWRVHPDPEIFHPILAAMANAVLRMPNLEHLRLRLVPNIDWCCSGGSNEPMESTRHFDICLNYLHGEHLTPILPLCYRVGRPEKPKWIVESGLEGIWEIPEDIRDIMKQAVGEDGKVFMLDPEADVRATLGPDVIAIIERGRSLL
;
A
#
# COMPACT_ATOMS: atom_id res chain seq x y z
N MET A 1 8.66 12.78 -11.80
CA MET A 1 7.46 13.59 -12.01
C MET A 1 7.90 15.05 -12.04
N SER A 2 7.63 15.77 -13.13
CA SER A 2 8.02 17.19 -13.23
C SER A 2 7.31 18.03 -12.15
N HIS A 3 7.87 19.20 -11.81
CA HIS A 3 7.22 20.15 -10.89
C HIS A 3 5.80 20.53 -11.36
N GLU A 4 5.61 20.65 -12.68
CA GLU A 4 4.32 20.93 -13.31
C GLU A 4 3.31 19.80 -13.06
N HIS A 5 3.72 18.53 -13.18
CA HIS A 5 2.85 17.39 -12.89
C HIS A 5 2.43 17.35 -11.42
N LYS A 6 3.35 17.67 -10.49
CA LYS A 6 3.05 17.71 -9.05
C LYS A 6 2.05 18.82 -8.70
N ALA A 7 2.20 20.00 -9.29
CA ALA A 7 1.26 21.12 -9.11
C ALA A 7 -0.13 20.79 -9.68
N LEU A 8 -0.19 20.21 -10.87
CA LEU A 8 -1.44 19.78 -11.50
C LEU A 8 -2.15 18.69 -10.67
N ALA A 9 -1.39 17.75 -10.10
CA ALA A 9 -1.94 16.74 -9.20
C ALA A 9 -2.59 17.36 -7.96
N ALA A 10 -1.96 18.38 -7.36
CA ALA A 10 -2.54 19.10 -6.22
C ALA A 10 -3.83 19.85 -6.62
N GLU A 11 -3.84 20.51 -7.77
CA GLU A 11 -5.02 21.19 -8.32
C GLU A 11 -6.18 20.21 -8.54
N HIS A 12 -5.93 19.05 -9.14
CA HIS A 12 -6.94 18.02 -9.35
C HIS A 12 -7.50 17.48 -8.02
N ARG A 13 -6.67 17.30 -6.99
CA ARG A 13 -7.14 16.87 -5.66
C ARG A 13 -8.06 17.91 -5.01
N ILE A 14 -7.73 19.19 -5.13
CA ILE A 14 -8.57 20.29 -4.61
C ILE A 14 -9.91 20.33 -5.36
N ALA A 15 -9.88 20.30 -6.70
CA ALA A 15 -11.09 20.30 -7.51
C ALA A 15 -12.00 19.08 -7.21
N LEU A 16 -11.40 17.90 -7.01
CA LEU A 16 -12.13 16.70 -6.60
C LEU A 16 -12.73 16.85 -5.20
N ALA A 17 -11.99 17.42 -4.24
CA ALA A 17 -12.48 17.68 -2.89
C ALA A 17 -13.72 18.59 -2.92
N GLU A 18 -13.65 19.70 -3.67
CA GLU A 18 -14.78 20.63 -3.84
C GLU A 18 -16.00 19.94 -4.46
N ALA A 19 -15.78 19.09 -5.47
CA ALA A 19 -16.85 18.31 -6.09
C ALA A 19 -17.50 17.31 -5.13
N LEU A 20 -16.72 16.66 -4.27
CA LEU A 20 -17.21 15.73 -3.25
C LEU A 20 -18.02 16.42 -2.13
N GLU A 21 -17.73 17.69 -1.86
CA GLU A 21 -18.51 18.50 -0.91
C GLU A 21 -19.82 19.05 -1.50
N ALA A 22 -20.03 18.91 -2.81
CA ALA A 22 -21.21 19.45 -3.49
C ALA A 22 -22.52 18.91 -2.87
N PRO A 23 -23.53 19.77 -2.63
CA PRO A 23 -24.80 19.35 -2.03
C PRO A 23 -25.54 18.27 -2.84
N THR A 24 -25.25 18.14 -4.13
CA THR A 24 -25.84 17.13 -5.03
C THR A 24 -25.50 15.69 -4.63
N LEU A 25 -24.43 15.47 -3.85
CA LEU A 25 -23.98 14.15 -3.42
C LEU A 25 -24.51 13.72 -2.04
N HIS A 26 -25.43 14.49 -1.42
CA HIS A 26 -25.96 14.20 -0.08
C HIS A 26 -26.69 12.85 0.06
N ALA A 27 -27.12 12.25 -1.06
CA ALA A 27 -27.81 10.96 -1.11
C ALA A 27 -26.93 9.87 -1.75
N LEU A 28 -25.64 10.13 -1.96
CA LEU A 28 -24.72 9.15 -2.52
C LEU A 28 -24.51 8.02 -1.52
N GLU A 29 -24.86 6.79 -1.90
CA GLU A 29 -24.69 5.61 -1.05
C GLU A 29 -23.40 4.85 -1.36
N THR A 30 -22.89 4.93 -2.59
CA THR A 30 -21.68 4.24 -3.03
C THR A 30 -20.75 5.23 -3.71
N LEU A 31 -19.51 5.30 -3.22
CA LEU A 31 -18.44 6.06 -3.86
C LEU A 31 -17.34 5.11 -4.32
N TYR A 32 -16.95 5.24 -5.58
CA TYR A 32 -15.84 4.52 -6.18
C TYR A 32 -14.94 5.52 -6.90
N ILE A 33 -13.69 5.64 -6.44
CA ILE A 33 -12.68 6.48 -7.07
C ILE A 33 -11.40 5.66 -7.24
N GLU A 34 -10.85 5.66 -8.44
CA GLU A 34 -9.51 5.16 -8.73
C GLU A 34 -8.59 6.34 -9.00
N MET A 35 -7.41 6.31 -8.40
CA MET A 35 -6.36 7.27 -8.67
C MET A 35 -5.06 6.53 -8.97
N SER A 36 -4.57 6.68 -10.19
CA SER A 36 -3.27 6.17 -10.58
C SER A 36 -2.18 7.16 -10.16
N TYR A 37 -1.65 6.96 -8.95
CA TYR A 37 -0.43 7.61 -8.46
C TYR A 37 0.70 6.60 -8.42
N GLU A 38 1.75 6.87 -9.19
CA GLU A 38 2.95 6.06 -9.17
C GLU A 38 3.83 6.43 -7.96
N THR A 39 4.15 5.43 -7.14
CA THR A 39 5.24 5.54 -6.16
C THR A 39 6.56 5.35 -6.91
N PRO A 40 7.52 6.28 -6.77
CA PRO A 40 8.86 6.06 -7.32
C PRO A 40 9.52 4.82 -6.73
N GLN A 41 10.25 4.07 -7.53
CA GLN A 41 11.00 2.87 -7.07
C GLN A 41 12.34 3.22 -6.39
N ASN A 42 12.82 4.44 -6.58
CA ASN A 42 13.98 4.97 -5.89
C ASN A 42 13.54 5.65 -4.60
N HIS A 43 13.76 5.01 -3.45
CA HIS A 43 13.36 5.55 -2.14
C HIS A 43 14.17 6.79 -1.73
N SER A 44 15.20 7.14 -2.50
CA SER A 44 16.00 8.36 -2.36
C SER A 44 15.45 9.51 -3.21
N TYR A 45 14.46 9.24 -4.07
CA TYR A 45 13.81 10.26 -4.88
C TYR A 45 12.96 11.17 -4.00
N GLN A 46 13.11 12.48 -4.21
CA GLN A 46 12.34 13.48 -3.50
C GLN A 46 10.95 13.64 -4.14
N THR A 47 10.01 12.88 -3.60
CA THR A 47 8.58 12.87 -3.96
C THR A 47 7.88 14.16 -3.56
N ALA A 48 8.08 14.63 -2.32
CA ALA A 48 7.49 15.89 -1.84
C ALA A 48 8.14 17.13 -2.48
N LEU A 49 7.33 18.08 -2.98
CA LEU A 49 7.82 19.42 -3.36
C LEU A 49 8.23 20.23 -2.13
N ALA A 50 7.39 20.17 -1.10
CA ALA A 50 7.59 20.72 0.22
C ALA A 50 6.74 19.89 1.19
N HIS A 51 7.19 19.75 2.43
CA HIS A 51 6.37 19.16 3.49
C HIS A 51 5.16 20.07 3.73
N ASP A 52 3.96 19.49 3.80
CA ASP A 52 2.78 20.25 4.23
C ASP A 52 2.89 20.57 5.73
N PRO A 53 3.05 21.83 6.15
CA PRO A 53 3.19 22.17 7.57
C PRO A 53 1.93 21.83 8.38
N ASP A 54 0.79 21.72 7.71
CA ASP A 54 -0.48 21.35 8.31
C ASP A 54 -0.74 19.84 8.20
N TYR A 55 0.22 19.01 7.78
CA TYR A 55 0.04 17.56 7.75
C TYR A 55 -0.36 17.00 9.13
N PRO A 56 -1.34 16.08 9.22
CA PRO A 56 -2.20 15.56 8.15
C PRO A 56 -3.47 16.40 7.88
N HIS A 57 -3.68 17.48 8.63
CA HIS A 57 -4.83 18.39 8.59
C HIS A 57 -5.02 19.14 7.26
N GLY A 58 -3.95 19.35 6.49
CA GLY A 58 -3.98 20.01 5.17
C GLY A 58 -4.68 19.20 4.06
N ASP A 59 -5.04 17.94 4.31
CA ASP A 59 -5.60 17.04 3.30
C ASP A 59 -7.09 17.28 3.02
N SER A 60 -7.37 18.27 2.18
CA SER A 60 -8.74 18.65 1.80
C SER A 60 -9.53 17.51 1.14
N LEU A 61 -8.85 16.63 0.38
CA LEU A 61 -9.50 15.54 -0.34
C LEU A 61 -9.97 14.45 0.62
N ASN A 62 -9.09 13.96 1.50
CA ASN A 62 -9.47 12.96 2.49
C ASN A 62 -10.49 13.52 3.49
N LEU A 63 -10.42 14.81 3.82
CA LEU A 63 -11.44 15.49 4.63
C LEU A 63 -12.81 15.55 3.93
N ALA A 64 -12.86 15.82 2.63
CA ALA A 64 -14.10 15.81 1.86
C ALA A 64 -14.74 14.41 1.80
N VAL A 65 -13.93 13.38 1.59
CA VAL A 65 -14.38 11.98 1.66
C VAL A 65 -14.93 11.64 3.04
N PHE A 66 -14.22 12.03 4.11
CA PHE A 66 -14.68 11.85 5.49
C PHE A 66 -16.06 12.50 5.72
N LYS A 67 -16.24 13.77 5.32
CA LYS A 67 -17.53 14.48 5.46
C LYS A 67 -18.65 13.79 4.67
N LEU A 68 -18.36 13.25 3.50
CA LEU A 68 -19.32 12.52 2.69
C LEU A 68 -19.69 11.17 3.34
N ALA A 69 -18.70 10.48 3.91
CA ALA A 69 -18.86 9.21 4.62
C ALA A 69 -19.76 9.29 5.86
N GLN A 70 -19.81 10.46 6.50
CA GLN A 70 -20.70 10.71 7.65
C GLN A 70 -22.17 10.84 7.27
N ARG A 71 -22.50 11.09 6.01
CA ARG A 71 -23.86 11.47 5.58
C ARG A 71 -24.70 10.29 5.13
N SER A 72 -24.30 9.65 4.04
CA SER A 72 -25.14 8.65 3.36
C SER A 72 -24.35 7.47 2.80
N LEU A 73 -23.02 7.54 2.77
CA LEU A 73 -22.23 6.45 2.19
C LEU A 73 -22.38 5.17 3.01
N ARG A 74 -22.67 4.12 2.27
CA ARG A 74 -22.69 2.72 2.70
C ARG A 74 -21.44 2.00 2.21
N GLU A 75 -20.94 2.36 1.03
CA GLU A 75 -19.81 1.72 0.41
C GLU A 75 -18.80 2.77 -0.09
N LEU A 76 -17.54 2.59 0.29
CA LEU A 76 -16.43 3.45 -0.07
C LEU A 76 -15.31 2.62 -0.66
N TYR A 77 -14.96 2.88 -1.91
CA TYR A 77 -13.86 2.24 -2.62
C TYR A 77 -12.91 3.31 -3.15
N LEU A 78 -11.67 3.29 -2.66
CA LEU A 78 -10.60 4.20 -3.03
C LEU A 78 -9.43 3.34 -3.51
N GLY A 79 -9.25 3.26 -4.82
CA GLY A 79 -8.42 2.25 -5.47
C GLY A 79 -7.14 2.77 -6.11
N GLU A 80 -6.35 1.81 -6.61
CA GLU A 80 -5.05 1.94 -7.30
C GLU A 80 -3.93 2.49 -6.42
N SER A 81 -3.97 3.77 -6.09
CA SER A 81 -2.97 4.46 -5.28
C SER A 81 -3.57 5.71 -4.63
N TRP A 82 -4.62 5.53 -3.81
CA TRP A 82 -5.26 6.64 -3.12
C TRP A 82 -4.28 7.35 -2.16
N PRO A 83 -4.04 8.67 -2.29
CA PRO A 83 -3.12 9.39 -1.41
C PRO A 83 -3.71 9.50 0.00
N ILE A 84 -3.30 8.60 0.90
CA ILE A 84 -3.91 8.47 2.22
C ILE A 84 -3.32 9.45 3.25
N SER A 85 -4.17 9.86 4.19
CA SER A 85 -3.79 10.49 5.46
C SER A 85 -4.76 10.08 6.56
N SER A 86 -4.48 10.45 7.81
CA SER A 86 -5.41 10.20 8.91
C SER A 86 -6.70 11.05 8.83
N ALA A 87 -6.74 12.07 7.96
CA ALA A 87 -7.89 12.95 7.79
C ALA A 87 -9.14 12.22 7.27
N ILE A 88 -8.99 11.15 6.49
CA ILE A 88 -10.10 10.33 5.99
C ILE A 88 -10.89 9.66 7.11
N TRP A 89 -10.25 9.50 8.26
CA TRP A 89 -10.82 8.91 9.47
C TRP A 89 -11.29 9.97 10.47
N GLY A 90 -11.09 11.26 10.20
CA GLY A 90 -11.52 12.36 11.08
C GLY A 90 -10.61 12.59 12.28
N ALA A 91 -9.31 12.27 12.19
CA ALA A 91 -8.34 12.47 13.27
C ALA A 91 -7.83 13.92 13.42
N CYS A 92 -8.45 14.90 12.76
CA CYS A 92 -7.87 16.22 12.58
C CYS A 92 -8.00 17.19 13.77
N ASP A 93 -8.82 16.96 14.80
CA ASP A 93 -9.04 17.99 15.85
C ASP A 93 -9.26 17.40 17.26
N GLY A 94 -8.59 16.28 17.55
CA GLY A 94 -8.86 15.48 18.75
C GLY A 94 -9.89 14.38 18.49
N ILE A 95 -10.42 13.76 19.55
CA ILE A 95 -11.40 12.67 19.46
C ILE A 95 -12.70 13.27 18.90
N SER A 96 -12.82 13.31 17.57
CA SER A 96 -14.06 13.63 16.90
C SER A 96 -15.05 12.51 17.20
N GLU A 97 -16.08 12.80 17.98
CA GLU A 97 -17.19 11.87 18.27
C GLU A 97 -18.06 11.57 17.04
N SER A 98 -17.66 12.08 15.87
CA SER A 98 -18.42 11.93 14.64
C SER A 98 -18.51 10.47 14.23
N LEU A 99 -19.74 10.01 14.02
CA LEU A 99 -20.06 8.64 13.64
C LEU A 99 -20.07 8.49 12.12
N PHE A 100 -19.90 7.24 11.67
CA PHE A 100 -20.13 6.80 10.30
C PHE A 100 -21.37 5.92 10.28
N PRO A 101 -22.57 6.51 10.37
CA PRO A 101 -23.79 5.78 10.69
C PRO A 101 -24.20 4.75 9.63
N TYR A 102 -23.74 4.90 8.38
CA TYR A 102 -24.23 4.06 7.27
C TYR A 102 -23.16 3.19 6.62
N LEU A 103 -21.87 3.45 6.86
CA LEU A 103 -20.78 2.71 6.23
C LEU A 103 -20.81 1.24 6.62
N LYS A 104 -20.80 0.38 5.60
CA LYS A 104 -20.78 -1.07 5.66
C LYS A 104 -19.51 -1.64 5.05
N ILE A 105 -19.08 -1.08 3.92
CA ILE A 105 -17.91 -1.53 3.18
C ILE A 105 -16.96 -0.36 2.98
N VAL A 106 -15.71 -0.56 3.40
CA VAL A 106 -14.63 0.39 3.17
C VAL A 106 -13.47 -0.36 2.54
N HIS A 107 -12.95 0.19 1.45
CA HIS A 107 -11.83 -0.37 0.75
C HIS A 107 -10.93 0.78 0.32
N VAL A 108 -9.70 0.78 0.83
CA VAL A 108 -8.67 1.77 0.51
C VAL A 108 -7.38 1.06 0.12
N ASP A 109 -7.00 1.20 -1.14
CA ASP A 109 -5.69 0.85 -1.68
C ASP A 109 -4.88 2.15 -1.80
N PHE A 110 -3.71 2.22 -1.15
CA PHE A 110 -2.91 3.44 -1.05
C PHE A 110 -1.43 3.18 -1.35
N PRO A 111 -0.67 4.18 -1.84
CA PRO A 111 0.73 4.02 -2.20
C PRO A 111 1.65 4.13 -0.98
N LEU A 112 2.95 3.89 -1.18
CA LEU A 112 4.01 4.05 -0.15
C LEU A 112 4.29 5.51 0.25
N ILE A 113 3.50 6.46 -0.27
CA ILE A 113 3.66 7.89 -0.05
C ILE A 113 2.35 8.54 0.42
N THR A 114 2.47 9.58 1.23
CA THR A 114 1.37 10.45 1.67
C THR A 114 0.94 11.40 0.56
N TYR A 115 -0.18 12.11 0.75
CA TYR A 115 -0.68 13.10 -0.22
C TYR A 115 0.27 14.26 -0.51
N ASP A 116 1.11 14.65 0.46
CA ASP A 116 2.14 15.68 0.31
C ASP A 116 3.47 15.11 -0.24
N GLY A 117 3.51 13.79 -0.47
CA GLY A 117 4.65 13.07 -1.02
C GLY A 117 5.69 12.64 0.02
N GLY A 118 5.41 12.72 1.31
CA GLY A 118 6.22 12.07 2.35
C GLY A 118 6.20 10.54 2.20
N TRP A 119 7.27 9.87 2.60
CA TRP A 119 7.33 8.40 2.60
C TRP A 119 6.65 7.83 3.84
N LEU A 120 5.82 6.80 3.67
CA LEU A 120 5.20 6.08 4.79
C LEU A 120 6.16 5.11 5.49
N TYR A 121 7.32 4.86 4.87
CA TYR A 121 8.32 3.91 5.33
C TYR A 121 9.66 4.62 5.56
N THR A 122 10.41 4.09 6.50
CA THR A 122 11.75 4.52 6.87
C THR A 122 12.74 3.36 6.77
N GLY A 123 14.01 3.66 6.90
CA GLY A 123 15.10 2.71 6.78
C GLY A 123 16.45 3.40 6.69
N ASN A 124 17.48 2.62 6.38
CA ASN A 124 18.83 3.12 6.23
C ASN A 124 19.28 2.93 4.78
N PRO A 125 19.64 4.01 4.06
CA PRO A 125 20.16 3.92 2.70
C PRO A 125 21.39 3.02 2.55
N ASP A 126 22.20 2.86 3.60
CA ASP A 126 23.39 2.00 3.56
C ASP A 126 23.05 0.50 3.56
N ASP A 127 21.83 0.15 3.98
CA ASP A 127 21.32 -1.23 4.00
C ASP A 127 20.58 -1.58 2.69
N ALA A 128 20.58 -0.67 1.72
CA ALA A 128 19.88 -0.86 0.46
C ALA A 128 20.43 -2.07 -0.31
N ARG A 129 19.53 -2.97 -0.70
CA ARG A 129 19.86 -3.97 -1.73
C ARG A 129 19.86 -3.26 -3.08
N VAL A 130 21.01 -3.24 -3.75
CA VAL A 130 21.09 -2.75 -5.13
C VAL A 130 20.51 -3.83 -6.05
N TRP A 131 19.19 -3.80 -6.22
CA TRP A 131 18.52 -4.63 -7.21
C TRP A 131 18.93 -4.17 -8.61
N GLY A 132 19.47 -5.09 -9.42
CA GLY A 132 19.93 -4.79 -10.78
C GLY A 132 21.42 -4.48 -10.90
N ALA A 133 22.19 -4.48 -9.80
CA ALA A 133 23.57 -4.92 -9.91
C ALA A 133 23.49 -6.42 -10.20
N LEU A 134 23.42 -6.78 -11.48
CA LEU A 134 23.56 -8.15 -11.97
C LEU A 134 24.55 -8.84 -11.04
N SER A 135 24.13 -9.88 -10.31
CA SER A 135 25.03 -10.72 -9.52
C SER A 135 26.31 -10.84 -10.32
N PRO A 136 27.46 -10.37 -9.79
CA PRO A 136 28.68 -10.36 -10.57
C PRO A 136 28.96 -11.81 -10.97
N GLN A 137 28.62 -12.10 -12.22
CA GLN A 137 28.84 -13.36 -12.92
C GLN A 137 28.01 -14.54 -12.38
N SER A 138 26.86 -14.81 -13.01
CA SER A 138 26.61 -16.19 -13.45
C SER A 138 27.66 -16.49 -14.52
N PRO A 139 28.67 -17.35 -14.27
CA PRO A 139 29.69 -17.68 -15.24
C PRO A 139 29.10 -18.71 -16.22
N LEU A 140 28.18 -18.25 -17.06
CA LEU A 140 27.55 -19.07 -18.10
C LEU A 140 27.56 -18.34 -19.44
N LEU A 141 28.69 -17.75 -19.81
CA LEU A 141 28.98 -17.47 -21.21
C LEU A 141 30.42 -17.87 -21.53
N ASP A 142 30.46 -18.92 -22.35
CA ASP A 142 31.49 -19.41 -23.26
C ASP A 142 32.78 -18.57 -23.37
N PRO A 143 33.98 -19.12 -23.07
CA PRO A 143 35.26 -18.40 -23.11
C PRO A 143 35.77 -18.08 -24.53
N GLY A 144 34.89 -17.92 -25.52
CA GLY A 144 35.24 -17.75 -26.93
C GLY A 144 34.73 -16.47 -27.60
N SER A 145 34.08 -15.55 -26.87
CA SER A 145 33.55 -14.32 -27.47
C SER A 145 34.48 -13.13 -27.19
N ASP A 146 35.40 -12.89 -28.11
CA ASP A 146 36.21 -11.67 -28.22
C ASP A 146 35.32 -10.47 -28.61
N LEU A 147 34.40 -10.10 -27.74
CA LEU A 147 33.63 -8.87 -27.85
C LEU A 147 34.26 -7.85 -26.91
N ASP A 148 34.95 -6.86 -27.49
CA ASP A 148 35.30 -5.59 -26.88
C ASP A 148 34.01 -4.94 -26.34
N SER A 149 33.61 -5.36 -25.15
CA SER A 149 32.30 -5.13 -24.58
C SER A 149 32.30 -3.74 -23.93
N ASN A 150 31.88 -2.77 -24.71
CA ASN A 150 31.42 -1.48 -24.20
C ASN A 150 30.38 -1.74 -23.10
N SER A 151 30.64 -1.16 -21.93
CA SER A 151 29.83 -1.25 -20.72
C SER A 151 28.31 -1.33 -21.02
N PRO A 152 27.58 -2.28 -20.42
CA PRO A 152 26.12 -2.37 -20.58
C PRO A 152 25.36 -1.15 -20.03
N PHE A 153 26.05 -0.21 -19.38
CA PHE A 153 25.53 1.07 -18.93
C PHE A 153 25.77 2.21 -19.94
N ASN A 154 25.65 1.94 -21.24
CA ASN A 154 25.46 3.05 -22.18
C ASN A 154 23.97 3.45 -22.16
N PRO A 155 23.59 4.63 -21.64
CA PRO A 155 22.20 5.09 -21.61
C PRO A 155 21.58 5.14 -23.02
N GLU A 156 22.37 5.35 -24.07
CA GLU A 156 21.89 5.29 -25.46
C GLU A 156 21.39 3.88 -25.86
N HIS A 157 21.95 2.83 -25.23
CA HIS A 157 21.49 1.45 -25.43
C HIS A 157 20.24 1.16 -24.60
N ALA A 158 20.16 1.69 -23.38
CA ALA A 158 18.99 1.57 -22.52
C ALA A 158 17.76 2.22 -23.17
N GLU A 159 17.88 3.41 -23.77
CA GLU A 159 16.78 4.06 -24.49
C GLU A 159 16.32 3.26 -25.73
N LYS A 160 17.25 2.57 -26.40
CA LYS A 160 16.93 1.70 -27.55
C LYS A 160 16.17 0.45 -27.15
N ILE A 161 16.43 -0.10 -25.95
CA ILE A 161 15.73 -1.28 -25.42
C ILE A 161 14.42 -0.87 -24.74
N TYR A 162 14.43 0.25 -24.04
CA TYR A 162 13.32 0.80 -23.25
C TYR A 162 13.03 2.24 -23.69
N PRO A 163 12.20 2.44 -24.73
CA PRO A 163 11.75 3.76 -25.13
C PRO A 163 11.12 4.46 -23.92
N GLY A 164 11.70 5.59 -23.48
CA GLY A 164 11.26 6.31 -22.28
C GLY A 164 12.12 6.12 -21.04
N TYR A 165 13.29 5.45 -21.13
CA TYR A 165 14.23 5.29 -20.01
C TYR A 165 14.58 6.62 -19.29
N HIS A 166 14.81 7.69 -20.05
CA HIS A 166 15.06 9.02 -19.47
C HIS A 166 13.86 9.59 -18.68
N ASN A 167 12.64 9.19 -19.02
CA ASN A 167 11.45 9.58 -18.24
C ASN A 167 11.41 8.83 -16.90
N MET A 168 11.89 7.58 -16.85
CA MET A 168 11.97 6.78 -15.63
C MET A 168 12.96 7.37 -14.61
N GLU A 169 14.13 7.84 -15.07
CA GLU A 169 15.08 8.56 -14.20
C GLU A 169 14.47 9.86 -13.65
N GLY A 170 13.80 10.64 -14.53
CA GLY A 170 13.10 11.86 -14.13
C GLY A 170 11.91 11.61 -13.18
N ASN A 171 11.40 10.39 -13.14
CA ASN A 171 10.33 9.95 -12.27
C ASN A 171 10.77 9.34 -10.95
N GLY A 172 12.06 9.04 -10.80
CA GLY A 172 12.56 8.31 -9.65
C GLY A 172 12.24 6.82 -9.73
N ASP A 173 11.91 6.31 -10.91
CA ASP A 173 11.72 4.87 -11.14
C ASP A 173 13.06 4.18 -11.42
N HIS A 174 14.12 4.95 -11.71
CA HIS A 174 15.48 4.44 -11.84
C HIS A 174 16.53 5.38 -11.24
N PRO A 175 17.64 4.84 -10.68
CA PRO A 175 17.88 3.41 -10.40
C PRO A 175 16.93 2.88 -9.31
N TRP A 176 16.63 1.57 -9.32
CA TRP A 176 15.87 0.93 -8.25
C TRP A 176 16.70 0.94 -6.98
N HIS A 177 16.17 1.59 -5.94
CA HIS A 177 16.90 1.79 -4.69
C HIS A 177 15.92 1.72 -3.52
N GLU A 178 15.54 0.50 -3.18
CA GLU A 178 14.57 0.19 -2.14
C GLU A 178 15.30 -0.05 -0.80
N TRP A 179 15.28 0.94 0.08
CA TRP A 179 15.92 0.86 1.40
C TRP A 179 14.99 1.17 2.57
N ARG A 180 13.75 1.56 2.27
CA ARG A 180 12.72 1.90 3.26
C ARG A 180 11.89 0.65 3.54
N VAL A 181 12.36 -0.17 4.46
CA VAL A 181 11.82 -1.51 4.72
C VAL A 181 10.91 -1.58 5.95
N HIS A 182 10.84 -0.51 6.75
CA HIS A 182 10.02 -0.47 7.95
C HIS A 182 8.98 0.65 7.86
N PRO A 183 7.72 0.42 8.26
CA PRO A 183 6.75 1.50 8.38
C PRO A 183 7.27 2.59 9.32
N ASP A 184 7.13 3.85 8.92
CA ASP A 184 7.57 4.98 9.72
C ASP A 184 6.59 5.18 10.90
N PRO A 185 7.05 5.06 12.16
CA PRO A 185 6.15 5.16 13.31
C PRO A 185 5.54 6.55 13.48
N GLU A 186 6.16 7.61 12.94
CA GLU A 186 5.67 8.99 13.09
C GLU A 186 4.57 9.33 12.07
N ILE A 187 4.56 8.65 10.92
CA ILE A 187 3.64 8.94 9.81
C ILE A 187 2.62 7.82 9.63
N PHE A 188 3.05 6.57 9.62
CA PHE A 188 2.20 5.42 9.33
C PHE A 188 1.32 5.02 10.53
N HIS A 189 1.87 5.01 11.75
CA HIS A 189 1.10 4.62 12.93
C HIS A 189 -0.11 5.54 13.19
N PRO A 190 -0.01 6.88 13.06
CA PRO A 190 -1.19 7.75 13.17
C PRO A 190 -2.31 7.41 12.20
N ILE A 191 -1.99 7.00 10.96
CA ILE A 191 -2.99 6.59 9.97
C ILE A 191 -3.71 5.32 10.45
N LEU A 192 -2.96 4.32 10.92
CA LEU A 192 -3.51 3.07 11.44
C LEU A 192 -4.31 3.27 12.73
N ALA A 193 -3.82 4.09 13.66
CA ALA A 193 -4.51 4.41 14.90
C ALA A 193 -5.84 5.13 14.61
N ALA A 194 -5.84 6.09 13.67
CA ALA A 194 -7.03 6.79 13.24
C ALA A 194 -8.06 5.84 12.59
N MET A 195 -7.60 4.93 11.74
CA MET A 195 -8.42 3.89 11.11
C MET A 195 -9.03 2.94 12.14
N ALA A 196 -8.24 2.40 13.07
CA ALA A 196 -8.73 1.51 14.12
C ALA A 196 -9.77 2.20 15.01
N ASN A 197 -9.56 3.48 15.35
CA ASN A 197 -10.54 4.30 16.07
C ASN A 197 -11.79 4.62 15.25
N ALA A 198 -11.67 4.74 13.92
CA ALA A 198 -12.81 4.96 13.05
C ALA A 198 -13.75 3.75 13.01
N VAL A 199 -13.20 2.53 13.06
CA VAL A 199 -14.01 1.30 13.14
C VAL A 199 -14.91 1.28 14.38
N LEU A 200 -14.44 1.76 15.53
CA LEU A 200 -15.27 1.91 16.74
C LEU A 200 -16.48 2.83 16.54
N ARG A 201 -16.42 3.71 15.54
CA ARG A 201 -17.46 4.70 15.19
C ARG A 201 -18.27 4.31 13.96
N MET A 202 -18.09 3.09 13.43
CA MET A 202 -18.82 2.53 12.29
C MET A 202 -19.71 1.37 12.74
N PRO A 203 -20.89 1.64 13.34
CA PRO A 203 -21.74 0.58 13.94
C PRO A 203 -22.28 -0.44 12.94
N ASN A 204 -22.30 -0.09 11.65
CA ASN A 204 -22.79 -0.95 10.57
C ASN A 204 -21.67 -1.53 9.72
N LEU A 205 -20.40 -1.42 10.14
CA LEU A 205 -19.27 -1.92 9.36
C LEU A 205 -19.32 -3.45 9.27
N GLU A 206 -19.34 -3.94 8.03
CA GLU A 206 -19.30 -5.36 7.70
C GLU A 206 -17.90 -5.74 7.20
N HIS A 207 -17.26 -4.85 6.44
CA HIS A 207 -15.94 -5.07 5.87
C HIS A 207 -15.14 -3.77 5.77
N LEU A 208 -13.90 -3.78 6.27
CA LEU A 208 -12.90 -2.76 5.95
C LEU A 208 -11.66 -3.46 5.42
N ARG A 209 -11.14 -2.99 4.28
CA ARG A 209 -9.82 -3.34 3.76
C ARG A 209 -8.99 -2.07 3.63
N LEU A 210 -7.83 -2.06 4.27
CA LEU A 210 -6.80 -1.05 4.10
C LEU A 210 -5.54 -1.76 3.59
N ARG A 211 -5.16 -1.52 2.34
CA ARG A 211 -4.03 -2.19 1.71
C ARG A 211 -3.04 -1.17 1.17
N LEU A 212 -1.79 -1.33 1.60
CA LEU A 212 -0.66 -0.68 0.98
C LEU A 212 -0.34 -1.41 -0.33
N VAL A 213 -0.45 -0.70 -1.44
CA VAL A 213 -0.12 -1.20 -2.78
C VAL A 213 1.21 -0.58 -3.19
N PRO A 214 2.34 -1.31 -3.08
CA PRO A 214 3.56 -0.88 -3.72
C PRO A 214 3.28 -0.77 -5.21
N ASN A 215 3.66 0.36 -5.82
CA ASN A 215 3.44 0.62 -7.22
C ASN A 215 4.11 -0.46 -8.05
N ILE A 216 3.33 -1.42 -8.53
CA ILE A 216 3.81 -2.45 -9.43
C ILE A 216 2.97 -2.26 -10.65
N ASP A 217 3.53 -1.45 -11.52
CA ASP A 217 3.04 -1.29 -12.86
C ASP A 217 2.88 -2.70 -13.45
N TRP A 218 1.63 -3.03 -13.79
CA TRP A 218 1.27 -4.23 -14.53
C TRP A 218 2.09 -4.38 -15.81
N CYS A 219 2.74 -3.31 -16.27
CA CYS A 219 3.55 -3.20 -17.47
C CYS A 219 4.77 -4.14 -17.55
N CYS A 220 5.26 -4.72 -16.45
CA CYS A 220 6.27 -5.79 -16.53
C CYS A 220 5.69 -7.20 -16.71
N SER A 221 4.36 -7.37 -16.72
CA SER A 221 3.66 -8.63 -17.03
C SER A 221 3.73 -8.99 -18.53
N GLY A 222 4.81 -8.63 -19.21
CA GLY A 222 5.12 -9.05 -20.58
C GLY A 222 5.39 -10.54 -20.66
N GLY A 223 4.35 -11.37 -20.46
CA GLY A 223 4.32 -12.79 -20.79
C GLY A 223 4.98 -13.76 -19.81
N SER A 224 5.70 -13.32 -18.78
CA SER A 224 6.18 -14.22 -17.73
C SER A 224 5.11 -14.37 -16.65
N ASN A 225 4.51 -15.56 -16.54
CA ASN A 225 3.58 -15.93 -15.46
C ASN A 225 4.27 -16.02 -14.07
N GLU A 226 5.50 -15.55 -13.93
CA GLU A 226 6.20 -15.54 -12.65
C GLU A 226 5.88 -14.23 -11.93
N PRO A 227 5.14 -14.26 -10.80
CA PRO A 227 4.95 -13.09 -9.98
C PRO A 227 6.32 -12.64 -9.49
N MET A 228 6.73 -11.43 -9.88
CA MET A 228 8.02 -10.86 -9.50
C MET A 228 8.12 -10.85 -7.97
N GLU A 229 9.12 -11.55 -7.40
CA GLU A 229 9.28 -11.72 -5.95
C GLU A 229 9.40 -10.37 -5.21
N SER A 230 9.85 -9.31 -5.88
CA SER A 230 9.97 -7.95 -5.34
C SER A 230 8.64 -7.38 -4.84
N THR A 231 7.51 -7.82 -5.40
CA THR A 231 6.18 -7.25 -5.11
C THR A 231 5.67 -7.49 -3.70
N ARG A 232 6.20 -8.50 -2.99
CA ARG A 232 5.68 -8.90 -1.67
C ARG A 232 6.40 -8.24 -0.49
N HIS A 233 7.34 -7.32 -0.73
CA HIS A 233 8.19 -6.79 0.33
C HIS A 233 7.46 -5.79 1.23
N PHE A 234 6.54 -4.99 0.65
CA PHE A 234 5.91 -3.86 1.35
C PHE A 234 4.41 -4.03 1.60
N ASP A 235 3.79 -5.13 1.17
CA ASP A 235 2.35 -5.34 1.31
C ASP A 235 1.96 -5.42 2.80
N ILE A 236 1.37 -4.35 3.33
CA ILE A 236 0.59 -4.41 4.56
C ILE A 236 -0.89 -4.37 4.16
N CYS A 237 -1.64 -5.39 4.55
CA CYS A 237 -3.07 -5.47 4.32
C CYS A 237 -3.79 -5.70 5.65
N LEU A 238 -4.67 -4.79 6.01
CA LEU A 238 -5.51 -4.88 7.20
C LEU A 238 -6.95 -5.09 6.78
N ASN A 239 -7.57 -6.16 7.28
CA ASN A 239 -8.96 -6.48 7.04
C ASN A 239 -9.72 -6.56 8.37
N TYR A 240 -10.80 -5.79 8.49
CA TYR A 240 -11.83 -6.00 9.50
C TYR A 240 -13.02 -6.69 8.86
N LEU A 241 -13.54 -7.73 9.53
CA LEU A 241 -14.65 -8.54 9.04
C LEU A 241 -15.70 -8.72 10.13
N HIS A 242 -16.95 -8.42 9.80
CA HIS A 242 -18.12 -8.62 10.64
C HIS A 242 -19.34 -9.04 9.81
N GLY A 243 -20.05 -10.08 10.24
CA GLY A 243 -21.28 -10.53 9.59
C GLY A 243 -21.08 -11.47 8.39
N GLU A 244 -22.11 -11.54 7.53
CA GLU A 244 -22.22 -12.54 6.46
C GLU A 244 -21.49 -12.18 5.16
N HIS A 245 -20.82 -11.02 5.09
CA HIS A 245 -20.12 -10.60 3.87
C HIS A 245 -18.83 -11.39 3.66
N LEU A 246 -18.96 -12.47 2.91
CA LEU A 246 -17.85 -13.12 2.21
C LEU A 246 -17.49 -12.25 1.01
N THR A 247 -16.50 -11.39 1.15
CA THR A 247 -15.90 -10.76 -0.02
C THR A 247 -15.23 -11.85 -0.88
N PRO A 248 -15.54 -11.93 -2.19
CA PRO A 248 -14.92 -12.91 -3.09
C PRO A 248 -13.40 -12.72 -3.24
N ILE A 249 -12.88 -11.61 -2.70
CA ILE A 249 -11.51 -11.11 -2.82
C ILE A 249 -10.60 -11.61 -1.69
N LEU A 250 -11.15 -12.19 -0.61
CA LEU A 250 -10.28 -12.82 0.39
C LEU A 250 -9.56 -14.03 -0.25
N PRO A 251 -8.24 -14.18 -0.03
CA PRO A 251 -7.49 -15.35 -0.48
C PRO A 251 -8.22 -16.66 -0.19
N LEU A 252 -8.10 -17.65 -1.07
CA LEU A 252 -8.82 -18.93 -0.98
C LEU A 252 -8.68 -19.61 0.39
N CYS A 253 -7.56 -19.41 1.09
CA CYS A 253 -7.30 -19.90 2.45
C CYS A 253 -8.25 -19.31 3.52
N TYR A 254 -8.94 -18.21 3.25
CA TYR A 254 -9.92 -17.58 4.16
C TYR A 254 -11.38 -17.83 3.80
N ARG A 255 -11.69 -18.65 2.79
CA ARG A 255 -13.07 -19.08 2.48
C ARG A 255 -13.64 -20.08 3.50
N VAL A 256 -13.15 -20.05 4.73
CA VAL A 256 -13.51 -20.96 5.81
C VAL A 256 -14.67 -20.37 6.60
N GLY A 257 -15.88 -20.62 6.10
CA GLY A 257 -17.12 -20.41 6.86
C GLY A 257 -17.42 -18.95 7.24
N ARG A 258 -18.63 -18.74 7.75
CA ARG A 258 -19.08 -17.44 8.21
C ARG A 258 -18.33 -17.07 9.49
N PRO A 259 -17.67 -15.90 9.57
CA PRO A 259 -17.20 -15.42 10.87
C PRO A 259 -18.42 -15.04 11.71
N GLU A 260 -18.77 -15.88 12.69
CA GLU A 260 -19.83 -15.57 13.64
C GLU A 260 -19.51 -14.34 14.50
N LYS A 261 -18.23 -13.96 14.58
CA LYS A 261 -17.69 -12.92 15.45
C LYS A 261 -16.81 -11.95 14.65
N PRO A 262 -16.79 -10.65 15.01
CA PRO A 262 -15.88 -9.69 14.40
C PRO A 262 -14.43 -10.14 14.53
N LYS A 263 -13.62 -9.87 13.51
CA LYS A 263 -12.17 -10.13 13.56
C LYS A 263 -11.37 -9.14 12.73
N TRP A 264 -10.15 -8.89 13.18
CA TRP A 264 -9.10 -8.28 12.39
C TRP A 264 -8.17 -9.35 11.83
N ILE A 265 -7.77 -9.19 10.58
CA ILE A 265 -6.75 -9.98 9.91
C ILE A 265 -5.71 -8.99 9.38
N VAL A 266 -4.47 -9.17 9.81
CA VAL A 266 -3.36 -8.31 9.42
C VAL A 266 -2.31 -9.17 8.74
N GLU A 267 -2.05 -8.84 7.48
CA GLU A 267 -1.05 -9.45 6.62
C GLU A 267 0.12 -8.47 6.50
N SER A 268 1.32 -8.98 6.73
CA SER A 268 2.57 -8.27 6.42
C SER A 268 3.28 -8.99 5.28
N GLY A 269 4.00 -8.24 4.46
CA GLY A 269 4.81 -8.76 3.36
C GLY A 269 5.92 -9.72 3.82
N LEU A 270 6.49 -10.46 2.86
CA LEU A 270 7.44 -11.55 3.12
C LEU A 270 8.72 -11.11 3.85
N GLU A 271 9.18 -9.88 3.64
CA GLU A 271 10.40 -9.35 4.27
C GLU A 271 10.12 -8.28 5.33
N GLY A 272 8.88 -7.79 5.40
CA GLY A 272 8.46 -6.80 6.37
C GLY A 272 8.21 -7.43 7.74
N ILE A 273 9.24 -7.50 8.57
CA ILE A 273 9.05 -7.74 10.01
C ILE A 273 8.41 -6.47 10.59
N TRP A 274 7.09 -6.43 10.58
CA TRP A 274 6.32 -5.37 11.22
C TRP A 274 5.28 -5.99 12.14
N GLU A 275 5.27 -5.51 13.37
CA GLU A 275 4.25 -5.86 14.35
C GLU A 275 3.33 -4.67 14.58
N ILE A 276 2.03 -4.94 14.72
CA ILE A 276 1.07 -3.89 15.11
C ILE A 276 1.48 -3.35 16.49
N PRO A 277 1.70 -2.03 16.63
CA PRO A 277 1.93 -1.37 17.91
C PRO A 277 0.87 -1.75 18.95
N GLU A 278 1.26 -1.87 20.21
CA GLU A 278 0.37 -2.38 21.28
C GLU A 278 -0.89 -1.51 21.46
N ASP A 279 -0.75 -0.19 21.39
CA ASP A 279 -1.83 0.78 21.50
C ASP A 279 -2.86 0.62 20.37
N ILE A 280 -2.39 0.46 19.13
CA ILE A 280 -3.26 0.21 17.97
C ILE A 280 -3.93 -1.17 18.09
N ARG A 281 -3.17 -2.18 18.53
CA ARG A 281 -3.69 -3.53 18.76
C ARG A 281 -4.79 -3.54 19.82
N ASP A 282 -4.67 -2.72 20.86
CA ASP A 282 -5.68 -2.62 21.92
C ASP A 282 -6.96 -1.94 21.41
N ILE A 283 -6.85 -0.91 20.57
CA ILE A 283 -8.02 -0.32 19.87
C ILE A 283 -8.68 -1.37 18.96
N MET A 284 -7.89 -2.16 18.23
CA MET A 284 -8.41 -3.25 17.39
C MET A 284 -9.14 -4.33 18.20
N LYS A 285 -8.59 -4.72 19.36
CA LYS A 285 -9.26 -5.65 20.29
C LYS A 285 -10.58 -5.08 20.81
N GLN A 286 -10.60 -3.79 21.16
CA GLN A 286 -11.81 -3.11 21.58
C GLN A 286 -12.88 -3.15 20.48
N ALA A 287 -12.49 -2.94 19.22
CA ALA A 287 -13.41 -2.94 18.08
C ALA A 287 -14.05 -4.30 17.83
N VAL A 288 -13.36 -5.40 18.11
CA VAL A 288 -13.90 -6.76 17.90
C VAL A 288 -14.63 -7.33 19.13
N GLY A 289 -14.53 -6.67 20.28
CA GLY A 289 -15.15 -7.08 21.55
C GLY A 289 -14.44 -8.26 22.23
N GLU A 290 -14.92 -8.67 23.41
CA GLU A 290 -14.32 -9.72 24.25
C GLU A 290 -14.12 -11.06 23.52
N ASP A 291 -15.02 -11.33 22.57
CA ASP A 291 -15.12 -12.57 21.82
C ASP A 291 -14.41 -12.52 20.46
N GLY A 292 -14.06 -11.33 20.01
CA GLY A 292 -13.41 -11.09 18.75
C GLY A 292 -11.92 -11.41 18.77
N LYS A 293 -11.30 -11.44 17.59
CA LYS A 293 -9.88 -11.81 17.46
C LYS A 293 -9.12 -10.88 16.53
N VAL A 294 -7.85 -10.65 16.84
CA VAL A 294 -6.88 -9.97 15.98
C VAL A 294 -5.86 -11.03 15.55
N PHE A 295 -5.84 -11.36 14.26
CA PHE A 295 -4.92 -12.31 13.68
C PHE A 295 -3.77 -11.57 13.00
N MET A 296 -2.53 -11.93 13.37
CA MET A 296 -1.35 -11.64 12.56
C MET A 296 -1.10 -12.86 11.68
N LEU A 297 -1.06 -12.66 10.37
CA LEU A 297 -0.72 -13.71 9.44
C LEU A 297 0.76 -13.66 9.17
N ASP A 298 1.42 -14.79 9.42
CA ASP A 298 2.78 -15.00 8.97
C ASP A 298 2.71 -15.43 7.48
N PRO A 299 3.19 -14.60 6.55
CA PRO A 299 3.14 -14.91 5.12
C PRO A 299 3.96 -16.17 4.79
N GLU A 300 5.00 -16.50 5.57
CA GLU A 300 5.72 -17.77 5.39
C GLU A 300 4.86 -18.97 5.81
N ALA A 301 4.09 -18.84 6.89
CA ALA A 301 3.22 -19.91 7.37
C ALA A 301 2.10 -20.22 6.37
N ASP A 302 1.52 -19.21 5.73
CA ASP A 302 0.47 -19.40 4.72
C ASP A 302 1.02 -20.01 3.42
N VAL A 303 2.19 -19.55 2.98
CA VAL A 303 2.92 -20.15 1.84
C VAL A 303 3.25 -21.62 2.14
N ARG A 304 3.75 -21.94 3.34
CA ARG A 304 4.01 -23.33 3.76
C ARG A 304 2.73 -24.17 3.81
N ALA A 305 1.63 -23.65 4.35
CA ALA A 305 0.36 -24.36 4.39
C ALA A 305 -0.18 -24.66 2.98
N THR A 306 0.08 -23.78 2.02
CA THR A 306 -0.40 -23.90 0.64
C THR A 306 0.49 -24.78 -0.23
N LEU A 307 1.81 -24.70 -0.09
CA LEU A 307 2.75 -25.31 -1.04
C LEU A 307 3.03 -26.81 -0.79
N GLY A 308 2.58 -27.37 0.34
CA GLY A 308 2.88 -28.76 0.69
C GLY A 308 4.37 -28.99 1.01
N PRO A 309 4.70 -30.06 1.75
CA PRO A 309 6.04 -30.27 2.31
C PRO A 309 7.16 -30.38 1.25
N ASP A 310 6.85 -30.93 0.08
CA ASP A 310 7.86 -31.18 -0.96
C ASP A 310 8.34 -29.89 -1.64
N VAL A 311 7.45 -28.90 -1.85
CA VAL A 311 7.81 -27.62 -2.45
C VAL A 311 8.56 -26.75 -1.46
N ILE A 312 8.18 -26.79 -0.17
CA ILE A 312 8.92 -26.11 0.92
C ILE A 312 10.35 -26.63 0.97
N ALA A 313 10.55 -27.95 0.92
CA ALA A 313 11.88 -28.56 0.95
C ALA A 313 12.75 -28.14 -0.24
N ILE A 314 12.16 -27.88 -1.42
CA ILE A 314 12.88 -27.35 -2.59
C ILE A 314 13.30 -25.90 -2.35
N ILE A 315 12.42 -25.05 -1.81
CA ILE A 315 12.71 -23.64 -1.51
C ILE A 315 13.81 -23.52 -0.44
N GLU A 316 13.69 -24.29 0.66
CA GLU A 316 14.69 -24.29 1.75
C GLU A 316 16.07 -24.79 1.28
N ARG A 317 16.08 -25.74 0.33
CA ARG A 317 17.33 -26.21 -0.29
C ARG A 317 17.95 -25.16 -1.22
N GLY A 318 17.15 -24.33 -1.87
CA GLY A 318 17.63 -23.19 -2.65
C GLY A 318 18.24 -22.09 -1.77
N ARG A 319 17.56 -21.74 -0.66
CA ARG A 319 18.05 -20.71 0.29
C ARG A 319 19.37 -21.08 0.96
N SER A 320 19.64 -22.37 1.21
CA SER A 320 20.92 -22.80 1.82
C SER A 320 22.11 -22.84 0.85
N LEU A 321 21.88 -22.62 -0.44
CA LEU A 321 22.91 -22.56 -1.48
C LEU A 321 23.29 -21.13 -1.89
N LEU A 322 22.60 -20.12 -1.33
CA LEU A 322 22.88 -18.69 -1.47
C LEU A 322 23.60 -18.18 -0.21
#